data_AF-A0A6G3XH80-F1
#
_entry.id   AF-A0A6G3XH80-F1
#
_cell.length_a   1.000
_cell.length_b   1.000
_cell.length_c   1.000
_cell.angle_alpha   90.00
_cell.angle_beta   90.00
_cell.angle_gamma   90.00
#
_symmetry.space_group_name_H-M   'P 1'
#
loop_
_entity.id
_entity.type
_entity.pdbx_description
1 polymer ?
#
loop_
_entity_poly.entity_id
_entity_poly.type
_entity_poly.pdbx_seq_one_letter_code
_entity_poly.pdbx_strand_id
1 'polypeptide(L)' 'VLALFHPIGRAALAARQGRAVTDDDLRAEPRLRALLTGAGWELDSYTDEDDRFLALAVRQA' A
#
# COMPACT_ATOMS: atom_id res chain seq x y z
N VAL A 1 -7.06 4.23 -13.59
CA VAL A 1 -6.56 4.45 -12.21
C VAL A 1 -6.96 3.25 -11.38
N LEU A 2 -6.02 2.70 -10.62
CA LEU A 2 -6.21 1.65 -9.62
C LEU A 2 -6.07 2.29 -8.22
N ALA A 3 -6.92 1.90 -7.28
CA ALA A 3 -6.85 2.37 -5.90
C ALA A 3 -6.84 1.18 -4.94
N LEU A 4 -5.90 1.18 -3.99
CA LEU A 4 -5.91 0.31 -2.82
C LEU A 4 -6.25 1.18 -1.60
N PHE A 5 -7.26 0.79 -0.84
CA PHE A 5 -7.74 1.57 0.29
C PHE A 5 -8.01 0.69 1.51
N HIS A 6 -7.68 1.21 2.69
CA HIS A 6 -8.11 0.67 3.97
C HIS A 6 -8.39 1.82 4.96
N PRO A 7 -9.48 1.78 5.75
CA PRO A 7 -9.91 2.90 6.61
C PRO A 7 -9.09 3.05 7.90
N ILE A 8 -7.91 2.43 7.98
CA ILE A 8 -6.88 2.61 9.00
C ILE A 8 -5.54 2.21 8.38
N GLY A 9 -4.44 2.75 8.91
CA GLY A 9 -3.07 2.46 8.46
C GLY A 9 -2.64 1.01 8.65
N ARG A 10 -1.54 0.63 7.98
CA ARG A 10 -1.01 -0.74 8.06
C ARG A 10 -0.56 -1.11 9.48
N ALA A 11 0.11 -0.18 10.18
CA ALA A 11 0.55 -0.39 11.55
C ALA A 11 -0.63 -0.58 12.52
N ALA A 12 -1.62 0.32 12.47
CA ALA A 12 -2.83 0.23 13.26
C ALA A 12 -3.63 -1.07 12.99
N LEU A 13 -3.75 -1.46 11.71
CA LEU A 13 -4.40 -2.71 11.31
C LEU A 13 -3.64 -3.94 11.84
N ALA A 14 -2.31 -3.96 11.72
CA ALA A 14 -1.49 -5.06 12.21
C ALA A 14 -1.64 -5.22 13.74
N ALA A 15 -1.59 -4.11 14.48
CA ALA A 15 -1.76 -4.11 15.93
C ALA A 15 -3.13 -4.66 16.35
N ARG A 16 -4.20 -4.30 15.64
CA ARG A 16 -5.55 -4.87 15.85
C ARG A 16 -5.62 -6.38 15.58
N GLN A 17 -4.75 -6.89 14.72
CA GLN A 17 -4.60 -8.31 14.43
C GLN A 17 -3.60 -9.02 15.37
N GLY A 18 -3.10 -8.35 16.41
CA GLY A 18 -2.16 -8.92 17.36
C GLY A 18 -0.76 -9.17 16.78
N ARG A 19 -0.37 -8.43 15.73
CA ARG A 19 0.92 -8.57 15.05
C ARG A 19 1.55 -7.21 14.74
N ALA A 20 2.81 -7.22 14.31
CA ALA A 20 3.48 -6.04 13.74
C ALA A 20 3.39 -6.05 12.21
N VAL A 21 3.65 -4.88 11.60
CA VAL A 21 4.00 -4.83 10.17
C VAL A 21 5.38 -5.46 10.02
N THR A 22 5.53 -6.27 8.99
CA THR A 22 6.80 -6.92 8.67
C THR A 22 7.36 -6.33 7.38
N ASP A 23 8.65 -6.54 7.17
CA ASP A 23 9.31 -6.18 5.91
C ASP A 23 8.68 -6.91 4.72
N ASP A 24 7.91 -7.98 4.96
CA ASP A 24 7.18 -8.76 3.96
C ASP A 24 5.81 -8.21 3.55
N ASP A 25 5.32 -7.14 4.17
CA ASP A 25 4.02 -6.56 3.80
C ASP A 25 4.06 -6.04 2.35
N LEU A 26 3.27 -6.66 1.47
CA LEU A 26 3.16 -6.27 0.06
C LEU A 26 2.68 -4.83 -0.15
N ARG A 27 2.00 -4.26 0.85
CA ARG A 27 1.53 -2.88 0.82
C ARG A 27 2.61 -1.89 1.28
N ALA A 28 3.79 -2.34 1.72
CA ALA A 28 4.92 -1.45 1.94
C ALA A 28 5.36 -0.81 0.62
N GLU A 29 5.63 0.49 0.63
CA GLU A 29 5.88 1.27 -0.59
C GLU A 29 6.92 0.64 -1.55
N PRO A 30 8.10 0.14 -1.08
CA PRO A 30 9.08 -0.47 -1.99
C PRO A 30 8.57 -1.74 -2.68
N ARG A 31 7.83 -2.59 -1.95
CA ARG A 31 7.25 -3.84 -2.49
C ARG A 31 6.08 -3.56 -3.40
N LEU A 32 5.21 -2.63 -3.00
CA LEU A 32 4.06 -2.23 -3.77
C LEU A 32 4.48 -1.61 -5.11
N ARG A 33 5.49 -0.73 -5.09
CA ARG A 33 6.04 -0.13 -6.32
C ARG A 33 6.57 -1.20 -7.27
N ALA A 34 7.39 -2.13 -6.78
CA ALA A 34 7.93 -3.22 -7.61
C ALA A 34 6.81 -4.09 -8.22
N LEU A 35 5.80 -4.43 -7.43
CA LEU A 35 4.65 -5.23 -7.88
C LEU A 35 3.82 -4.50 -8.94
N LEU A 36 3.54 -3.21 -8.74
CA LEU A 36 2.81 -2.38 -9.69
C LEU A 36 3.58 -2.24 -11.01
N THR A 37 4.88 -1.93 -10.94
CA THR A 37 5.74 -1.82 -12.13
C THR A 37 5.75 -3.12 -12.94
N GLY A 38 5.88 -4.27 -12.28
CA GLY A 38 5.83 -5.58 -12.94
C GLY A 38 4.49 -5.85 -13.64
N ALA A 39 3.42 -5.17 -13.24
CA ALA A 39 2.08 -5.27 -13.83
C ALA A 39 1.75 -4.14 -14.83
N GLY A 40 2.70 -3.25 -15.16
CA GLY A 40 2.48 -2.12 -16.08
C GLY A 40 1.77 -0.92 -15.44
N TRP A 41 1.84 -0.78 -14.12
CA TRP A 41 1.30 0.35 -13.35
C TRP A 41 2.41 1.17 -12.71
N GLU A 42 2.20 2.47 -12.59
CA GLU A 42 3.05 3.39 -11.83
C GLU A 42 2.32 3.84 -10.56
N LEU A 43 3.01 3.82 -9.43
CA LEU A 43 2.50 4.33 -8.16
C LEU A 43 2.55 5.87 -8.16
N ASP A 44 1.39 6.49 -8.22
CA ASP A 44 1.20 7.94 -8.33
C ASP A 44 1.11 8.62 -6.96
N SER A 45 0.44 7.98 -6.00
CA SER A 45 0.41 8.43 -4.60
C SER A 45 0.39 7.27 -3.62
N TYR A 46 0.97 7.50 -2.45
CA TYR A 46 1.04 6.55 -1.35
C TYR A 46 0.86 7.28 -0.01
N THR A 47 -0.06 6.81 0.80
CA THR A 47 -0.36 7.32 2.13
C THR A 47 -0.58 6.15 3.07
N ASP A 48 0.14 6.15 4.19
CA ASP A 48 0.03 5.14 5.25
C ASP A 48 0.11 5.86 6.60
N GLU A 49 -1.05 6.31 7.06
CA GLU A 49 -1.25 7.03 8.31
C GLU A 49 -2.17 6.20 9.22
N ASP A 50 -2.15 6.43 10.54
CA ASP A 50 -2.96 5.62 11.46
C ASP A 50 -4.46 5.60 11.11
N ASP A 51 -4.96 6.71 10.55
CA ASP A 51 -6.36 6.89 10.17
C ASP A 51 -6.71 6.39 8.77
N ARG A 52 -5.74 6.11 7.89
CA ARG A 52 -5.98 5.55 6.56
C ARG A 52 -4.73 5.00 5.89
N PHE A 53 -4.94 3.99 5.06
CA PHE A 53 -4.02 3.59 4.00
C PHE A 53 -4.66 3.87 2.64
N LEU A 54 -3.94 4.57 1.76
CA LEU A 54 -4.35 4.85 0.39
C LEU A 54 -3.14 4.74 -0.54
N ALA A 55 -3.28 3.97 -1.62
CA ALA A 55 -2.35 3.98 -2.73
C ALA A 55 -3.11 4.16 -4.05
N LEU A 56 -2.70 5.12 -4.86
CA LEU A 56 -3.22 5.32 -6.21
C LEU A 56 -2.16 4.97 -7.23
N ALA A 57 -2.57 4.25 -8.27
CA ALA A 57 -1.72 3.88 -9.37
C ALA A 57 -2.37 4.19 -10.72
N VAL A 58 -1.56 4.59 -11.68
CA VAL A 58 -1.97 4.88 -13.05
C VAL A 58 -1.34 3.85 -13.98
N ARG A 59 -2.05 3.50 -15.06
CA ARG A 59 -1.48 2.60 -16.07
C ARG A 59 -0.56 3.44 -16.94
N GLN A 60 0.69 2.98 -17.11
CA GLN A 60 1.58 3.58 -18.09
C GLN A 60 1.01 3.26 -19.49
N ALA A 61 0.79 4.30 -20.30
CA ALA A 61 0.24 4.15 -21.66
C ALA A 61 1.29 3.59 -22.63
#